data_AF-A0A317C8T8-F1
#
_entry.id   AF-A0A317C8T8-F1
#
_cell.length_a   1.000
_cell.length_b   1.000
_cell.length_c   1.000
_cell.angle_alpha   90.00
_cell.angle_beta   90.00
_cell.angle_gamma   90.00
#
_symmetry.space_group_name_H-M   'P 1'
#
loop_
_entity.id
_entity.type
_entity.pdbx_description
1 polymer ?
#
loop_
_entity_poly.entity_id
_entity_poly.type
_entity_poly.pdbx_seq_one_letter_code
_entity_poly.pdbx_strand_id
1 'polypeptide(L)'
;MTDDGENAFGYGELPNVSMLAGAAWRCGYIALQEFAWDKNKENGRSGRADLYLCSSDYTQEYIEAKFDWLSLQSRNPKSVIEKTTRKALNDAIKTKQKRRHIKTVAVSFIAIYTKLTKYGEIYETLEEQINTIWQMPINGRKPDLLTWNFPEKLWQEDNRDPDTKDLTLGVLMLAQHTKETDTETEI
;
A
#
# COMPACT_ATOMS: atom_id res chain seq x y z
N MET A 1 -4.79 3.50 -20.23
CA MET A 1 -3.79 4.55 -19.97
C MET A 1 -4.09 5.65 -20.95
N THR A 2 -4.36 6.84 -20.44
CA THR A 2 -4.59 8.05 -21.25
C THR A 2 -3.25 8.59 -21.72
N ASP A 3 -3.24 9.23 -22.88
CA ASP A 3 -2.04 9.75 -23.57
C ASP A 3 -1.36 10.93 -22.85
N ASP A 4 -1.86 11.33 -21.67
CA ASP A 4 -1.46 12.56 -20.98
C ASP A 4 -0.36 12.36 -19.93
N GLY A 5 0.25 11.18 -19.84
CA GLY A 5 1.35 10.91 -18.89
C GLY A 5 0.95 10.94 -17.41
N GLU A 6 -0.35 11.05 -17.10
CA GLU A 6 -0.86 11.04 -15.74
C GLU A 6 -0.75 9.65 -15.12
N ASN A 7 0.08 9.55 -14.08
CA ASN A 7 0.34 8.30 -13.41
C ASN A 7 -0.54 8.14 -12.17
N ALA A 8 -1.43 7.14 -12.20
CA ALA A 8 -2.35 6.84 -11.09
C ALA A 8 -1.66 6.71 -9.72
N PHE A 9 -0.38 6.31 -9.68
CA PHE A 9 0.38 6.23 -8.43
C PHE A 9 0.59 7.57 -7.71
N GLY A 10 0.52 8.71 -8.40
CA GLY A 10 0.67 10.04 -7.81
C GLY A 10 -0.61 10.63 -7.18
N TYR A 11 -1.77 9.98 -7.34
CA TYR A 11 -3.07 10.56 -6.97
C TYR A 11 -3.63 10.06 -5.63
N GLY A 12 -2.74 9.58 -4.74
CA GLY A 12 -3.10 9.23 -3.37
C GLY A 12 -3.67 7.82 -3.19
N GLU A 13 -4.41 7.61 -2.11
CA GLU A 13 -4.82 6.29 -1.63
C GLU A 13 -5.82 5.60 -2.58
N LEU A 14 -6.93 6.25 -2.94
CA LEU A 14 -8.01 5.64 -3.71
C LEU A 14 -7.58 5.15 -5.11
N PRO A 15 -6.79 5.90 -5.90
CA PRO A 15 -6.32 5.40 -7.20
C PRO A 15 -5.41 4.17 -7.09
N ASN A 16 -4.53 4.14 -6.08
CA ASN A 16 -3.67 2.97 -5.83
C ASN A 16 -4.49 1.76 -5.36
N VAL A 17 -5.50 1.95 -4.50
CA VAL A 17 -6.46 0.91 -4.12
C VAL A 17 -7.24 0.41 -5.34
N SER A 18 -7.66 1.30 -6.23
CA SER A 18 -8.35 0.95 -7.48
C SER A 18 -7.46 0.12 -8.42
N MET A 19 -6.18 0.46 -8.53
CA MET A 19 -5.22 -0.34 -9.29
C MET A 19 -5.06 -1.74 -8.70
N LEU A 20 -4.94 -1.85 -7.37
CA LEU A 20 -4.87 -3.13 -6.67
C LEU A 20 -6.15 -3.96 -6.89
N ALA A 21 -7.32 -3.34 -6.81
CA ALA A 21 -8.60 -4.00 -7.09
C ALA A 21 -8.69 -4.52 -8.53
N GLY A 22 -8.26 -3.71 -9.51
CA GLY A 22 -8.18 -4.11 -10.90
C GLY A 22 -7.20 -5.28 -11.13
N ALA A 23 -6.04 -5.25 -10.47
CA ALA A 23 -5.08 -6.35 -10.50
C ALA A 23 -5.68 -7.63 -9.88
N ALA A 24 -6.38 -7.51 -8.75
CA ALA A 24 -7.05 -8.64 -8.11
C ALA A 24 -8.12 -9.26 -9.02
N TRP A 25 -8.96 -8.46 -9.67
CA TRP A 25 -9.90 -8.95 -10.69
C TRP A 25 -9.21 -9.72 -11.81
N ARG A 26 -8.07 -9.19 -12.31
CA ARG A 26 -7.27 -9.86 -13.34
C ARG A 26 -6.67 -11.19 -12.86
N CYS A 27 -6.46 -11.35 -11.56
CA CYS A 27 -6.02 -12.59 -10.93
C CYS A 27 -7.18 -13.52 -10.52
N GLY A 28 -8.43 -13.22 -10.90
CA GLY A 28 -9.59 -14.07 -10.61
C GLY A 28 -10.20 -13.88 -9.21
N TYR A 29 -9.86 -12.79 -8.52
CA TYR A 29 -10.48 -12.44 -7.25
C TYR A 29 -11.73 -11.57 -7.50
N ILE A 30 -12.69 -11.65 -6.59
CA ILE A 30 -13.70 -10.61 -6.43
C ILE A 30 -13.07 -9.49 -5.60
N ALA A 31 -13.19 -8.25 -6.07
CA ALA A 31 -12.67 -7.06 -5.40
C ALA A 31 -13.77 -6.00 -5.30
N LEU A 32 -14.05 -5.50 -4.09
CA LEU A 32 -15.02 -4.44 -3.83
C LEU A 32 -14.38 -3.33 -3.00
N GLN A 33 -14.30 -2.13 -3.56
CA GLN A 33 -13.78 -0.96 -2.84
C GLN A 33 -14.83 -0.39 -1.89
N GLU A 34 -14.36 0.29 -0.86
CA GLU A 34 -15.22 1.02 0.09
C GLU A 34 -16.31 0.10 0.68
N PHE A 35 -15.93 -1.14 0.96
CA PHE A 35 -16.84 -2.21 1.36
C PHE A 35 -17.38 -1.94 2.77
N ALA A 36 -18.66 -1.61 2.82
CA ALA A 36 -19.38 -1.43 4.07
C ALA A 36 -19.51 -2.76 4.81
N TRP A 37 -19.29 -2.72 6.12
CA TRP A 37 -19.48 -3.89 6.96
C TRP A 37 -20.07 -3.51 8.32
N ASP A 38 -20.88 -4.42 8.86
CA ASP A 38 -21.59 -4.19 10.11
C ASP A 38 -20.67 -4.28 11.33
N LYS A 39 -20.36 -3.12 11.92
CA LYS A 39 -19.57 -2.98 13.16
C LYS A 39 -20.47 -3.19 14.39
N ASN A 40 -21.13 -4.35 14.53
CA ASN A 40 -22.17 -4.66 15.55
C ASN A 40 -23.47 -3.87 15.38
N LYS A 41 -24.59 -4.58 15.49
CA LYS A 41 -25.95 -4.01 15.48
C LYS A 41 -26.26 -3.12 16.70
N GLU A 42 -25.55 -3.29 17.82
CA GLU A 42 -25.88 -2.64 19.10
C GLU A 42 -25.65 -1.13 19.15
N ASN A 43 -24.71 -0.60 18.34
CA ASN A 43 -24.42 0.84 18.32
C ASN A 43 -24.75 1.52 16.97
N GLY A 44 -25.34 0.78 16.03
CA GLY A 44 -25.78 1.32 14.73
C GLY A 44 -24.68 1.91 13.84
N ARG A 45 -23.39 1.71 14.17
CA ARG A 45 -22.26 2.27 13.40
C ARG A 45 -21.73 1.21 12.43
N SER A 46 -21.86 1.45 11.14
CA SER A 46 -21.17 0.67 10.10
C SER A 46 -19.70 1.09 10.02
N GLY A 47 -18.83 0.11 9.76
CA GLY A 47 -17.45 0.33 9.37
C GLY A 47 -17.32 0.21 7.85
N ARG A 48 -16.17 0.60 7.33
CA ARG A 48 -15.82 0.47 5.92
C ARG A 48 -14.37 0.06 5.83
N ALA A 49 -14.08 -0.96 5.04
CA ALA A 49 -12.71 -1.29 4.64
C ALA A 49 -12.44 -0.66 3.28
N ASP A 50 -11.20 -0.24 3.04
CA ASP A 50 -10.81 0.39 1.77
C ASP A 50 -11.00 -0.59 0.60
N LEU A 51 -10.71 -1.88 0.82
CA LEU A 51 -10.89 -2.94 -0.18
C LEU A 51 -11.25 -4.29 0.46
N TYR A 52 -12.24 -4.97 -0.10
CA TYR A 52 -12.54 -6.37 0.17
C TYR A 52 -12.06 -7.23 -0.99
N LEU A 53 -11.36 -8.31 -0.68
CA LEU A 53 -10.99 -9.35 -1.63
C LEU A 53 -11.58 -10.70 -1.24
N CYS A 54 -12.01 -11.46 -2.25
CA CYS A 54 -12.43 -12.86 -2.10
C CYS A 54 -11.86 -13.70 -3.25
N SER A 55 -11.07 -14.72 -2.92
CA SER A 55 -10.53 -15.67 -3.88
C SER A 55 -11.54 -16.75 -4.25
N SER A 56 -11.22 -17.52 -5.30
CA SER A 56 -12.07 -18.62 -5.78
C SER A 56 -12.32 -19.75 -4.77
N ASP A 57 -11.45 -19.90 -3.77
CA ASP A 57 -11.59 -20.86 -2.67
C ASP A 57 -12.35 -20.28 -1.46
N TYR A 58 -12.97 -19.10 -1.62
CA TYR A 58 -13.69 -18.36 -0.58
C TYR A 58 -12.84 -17.82 0.57
N THR A 59 -11.51 -17.75 0.41
CA THR A 59 -10.67 -16.98 1.34
C THR A 59 -11.00 -15.49 1.22
N GLN A 60 -11.28 -14.86 2.36
CA GLN A 60 -11.71 -13.47 2.44
C GLN A 60 -10.68 -12.60 3.16
N GLU A 61 -10.42 -11.43 2.57
CA GLU A 61 -9.47 -10.46 3.10
C GLU A 61 -10.10 -9.06 3.12
N TYR A 62 -9.96 -8.38 4.26
CA TYR A 62 -10.23 -6.94 4.37
C TYR A 62 -8.91 -6.19 4.37
N ILE A 63 -8.79 -5.24 3.46
CA ILE A 63 -7.61 -4.42 3.26
C ILE A 63 -7.90 -3.02 3.78
N GLU A 64 -7.00 -2.52 4.62
CA GLU A 64 -6.90 -1.11 4.99
C GLU A 64 -5.62 -0.57 4.37
N ALA A 65 -5.75 0.45 3.54
CA ALA A 65 -4.67 1.04 2.77
C ALA A 65 -4.25 2.38 3.39
N LYS A 66 -2.97 2.73 3.32
CA LYS A 66 -2.50 4.10 3.59
C LYS A 66 -1.51 4.54 2.54
N PHE A 67 -1.56 5.83 2.20
CA PHE A 67 -0.66 6.43 1.22
C PHE A 67 0.26 7.47 1.86
N ASP A 68 1.51 7.54 1.42
CA ASP A 68 2.42 8.65 1.74
C ASP A 68 3.46 8.87 0.63
N TRP A 69 4.08 10.03 0.62
CA TRP A 69 5.15 10.39 -0.31
C TRP A 69 6.52 10.22 0.33
N LEU A 70 7.49 9.72 -0.44
CA LEU A 70 8.87 9.57 0.00
C LEU A 70 9.83 10.11 -1.05
N SER A 71 10.64 11.09 -0.65
CA SER A 71 11.78 11.51 -1.47
C SER A 71 12.79 10.38 -1.56
N LEU A 72 13.25 10.09 -2.77
CA LEU A 72 14.33 9.14 -3.02
C LEU A 72 15.61 9.49 -2.23
N GLN A 73 15.84 10.79 -2.02
CA GLN A 73 16.97 11.32 -1.26
C GLN A 73 16.67 11.50 0.24
N SER A 74 15.58 10.92 0.75
CA SER A 74 15.25 10.99 2.17
C SER A 74 16.35 10.36 3.02
N ARG A 75 16.75 11.07 4.08
CA ARG A 75 17.68 10.54 5.10
C ARG A 75 17.02 9.59 6.09
N ASN A 76 15.68 9.58 6.13
CA ASN A 76 14.93 8.74 7.05
C ASN A 76 13.72 8.08 6.36
N PRO A 77 13.96 7.25 5.31
CA PRO A 77 12.90 6.56 4.59
C PRO A 77 12.11 5.62 5.51
N LYS A 78 12.82 5.03 6.49
CA LYS A 78 12.25 4.17 7.52
C LYS A 78 11.10 4.81 8.26
N SER A 79 11.27 6.04 8.74
CA SER A 79 10.24 6.70 9.55
C SER A 79 8.94 6.91 8.77
N VAL A 80 9.02 7.29 7.48
CA VAL A 80 7.84 7.47 6.63
C VAL A 80 7.12 6.15 6.44
N ILE A 81 7.83 5.14 5.95
CA ILE A 81 7.26 3.83 5.64
C ILE A 81 6.69 3.16 6.89
N GLU A 82 7.40 3.20 8.01
CA GLU A 82 6.96 2.63 9.27
C GLU A 82 5.71 3.36 9.79
N LYS A 83 5.67 4.69 9.74
CA LYS A 83 4.50 5.47 10.14
C LYS A 83 3.28 5.13 9.28
N THR A 84 3.43 5.09 7.96
CA THR A 84 2.34 4.80 7.02
C THR A 84 1.82 3.38 7.21
N THR A 85 2.73 2.41 7.29
CA THR A 85 2.36 1.00 7.49
C THR A 85 1.74 0.77 8.87
N ARG A 86 2.23 1.42 9.93
CA ARG A 86 1.61 1.35 11.28
C ARG A 86 0.20 1.93 11.30
N LYS A 87 -0.07 3.02 10.56
CA LYS A 87 -1.44 3.55 10.43
C LYS A 87 -2.38 2.51 9.81
N ALA A 88 -1.97 1.92 8.67
CA ALA A 88 -2.75 0.87 8.00
C ALA A 88 -2.96 -0.35 8.91
N LEU A 89 -1.91 -0.81 9.62
CA LEU A 89 -2.00 -1.90 10.59
C LEU A 89 -2.96 -1.60 11.74
N ASN A 90 -2.92 -0.39 12.30
CA ASN A 90 -3.80 -0.01 13.39
C ASN A 90 -5.27 -0.02 12.96
N ASP A 91 -5.56 0.39 11.73
CA ASP A 91 -6.92 0.33 11.19
C ASP A 91 -7.33 -1.11 10.88
N ALA A 92 -6.43 -1.92 10.30
CA ALA A 92 -6.67 -3.33 10.01
C ALA A 92 -6.93 -4.17 11.27
N ILE A 93 -6.27 -3.85 12.39
CA ILE A 93 -6.49 -4.50 13.69
C ILE A 93 -7.90 -4.18 14.22
N LYS A 94 -8.35 -2.92 14.14
CA LYS A 94 -9.71 -2.53 14.54
C LYS A 94 -10.77 -3.24 13.70
N THR A 95 -10.46 -3.53 12.44
CA THR A 95 -11.31 -4.29 11.54
C THR A 95 -11.32 -5.79 11.90
N LYS A 96 -10.16 -6.38 12.26
CA LYS A 96 -10.04 -7.81 12.66
C LYS A 96 -10.74 -8.17 13.96
N GLN A 97 -10.63 -7.34 15.00
CA GLN A 97 -11.10 -7.65 16.36
C GLN A 97 -12.58 -8.09 16.45
N LYS A 98 -13.37 -7.98 15.37
CA LYS A 98 -14.78 -8.34 15.32
C LYS A 98 -15.13 -9.58 14.49
N ARG A 99 -14.18 -10.22 13.76
CA ARG A 99 -14.46 -11.42 12.94
C ARG A 99 -13.23 -12.36 12.88
N ARG A 100 -13.30 -13.49 13.59
CA ARG A 100 -12.17 -14.44 13.74
C ARG A 100 -11.79 -15.20 12.46
N HIS A 101 -12.67 -15.25 11.46
CA HIS A 101 -12.45 -16.03 10.22
C HIS A 101 -12.03 -15.21 9.00
N ILE A 102 -11.98 -13.87 9.11
CA ILE A 102 -11.60 -12.99 7.99
C ILE A 102 -10.20 -12.44 8.28
N LYS A 103 -9.29 -12.62 7.32
CA LYS A 103 -7.95 -12.05 7.41
C LYS A 103 -8.02 -10.55 7.18
N THR A 104 -7.23 -9.79 7.92
CA THR A 104 -7.07 -8.35 7.63
C THR A 104 -5.64 -8.05 7.26
N VAL A 105 -5.48 -7.26 6.22
CA VAL A 105 -4.20 -6.91 5.60
C VAL A 105 -4.06 -5.41 5.63
N ALA A 106 -2.94 -4.94 6.15
CA ALA A 106 -2.54 -3.56 6.02
C ALA A 106 -1.73 -3.40 4.74
N VAL A 107 -2.09 -2.43 3.92
CA VAL A 107 -1.35 -2.07 2.71
C VAL A 107 -0.84 -0.64 2.87
N SER A 108 0.42 -0.41 2.52
CA SER A 108 0.98 0.94 2.40
C SER A 108 1.49 1.18 0.98
N PHE A 109 1.02 2.26 0.38
CA PHE A 109 1.47 2.78 -0.89
C PHE A 109 2.42 3.95 -0.64
N ILE A 110 3.64 3.84 -1.15
CA ILE A 110 4.69 4.83 -0.97
C ILE A 110 5.08 5.35 -2.35
N ALA A 111 4.58 6.53 -2.70
CA ALA A 111 4.95 7.18 -3.95
C ALA A 111 6.36 7.76 -3.81
N ILE A 112 7.27 7.32 -4.68
CA ILE A 112 8.66 7.76 -4.68
C ILE A 112 8.81 8.91 -5.65
N TYR A 113 9.43 10.00 -5.20
CA TYR A 113 9.74 11.15 -6.04
C TYR A 113 11.19 11.60 -5.86
N THR A 114 11.73 12.32 -6.84
CA THR A 114 13.11 12.78 -6.77
C THR A 114 13.35 14.13 -7.47
N LYS A 115 14.34 14.85 -6.94
CA LYS A 115 14.98 15.99 -7.60
C LYS A 115 16.25 15.63 -8.37
N LEU A 116 16.71 14.37 -8.30
CA LEU A 116 17.85 13.92 -9.11
C LEU A 116 17.50 14.04 -10.58
N THR A 117 18.49 14.41 -11.40
CA THR A 117 18.31 14.64 -12.83
C THR A 117 19.01 13.59 -13.69
N LYS A 118 20.02 12.91 -13.17
CA LYS A 118 20.75 11.88 -13.91
C LYS A 118 20.12 10.52 -13.71
N TYR A 119 19.75 9.88 -14.81
CA TYR A 119 19.12 8.55 -14.81
C TYR A 119 19.92 7.50 -14.03
N GLY A 120 21.24 7.43 -14.23
CA GLY A 120 22.09 6.48 -13.50
C GLY A 120 22.04 6.67 -11.98
N GLU A 121 22.10 7.93 -11.51
CA GLU A 121 22.00 8.25 -10.08
C GLU A 121 20.62 7.89 -9.50
N ILE A 122 19.55 8.10 -10.29
CA ILE A 122 18.18 7.71 -9.91
C ILE A 122 18.09 6.20 -9.72
N TYR A 123 18.56 5.43 -10.72
CA TYR A 123 18.47 3.98 -10.72
C TYR A 123 19.23 3.36 -9.54
N GLU A 124 20.50 3.76 -9.37
CA GLU A 124 21.36 3.25 -8.27
C GLU A 124 20.75 3.57 -6.90
N THR A 125 20.32 4.82 -6.68
CA THR A 125 19.73 5.22 -5.40
C THR A 125 18.41 4.48 -5.14
N LEU A 126 17.60 4.24 -6.16
CA LEU A 126 16.33 3.55 -6.02
C LEU A 126 16.52 2.08 -5.65
N GLU A 127 17.47 1.40 -6.30
CA GLU A 127 17.81 0.01 -6.00
C GLU A 127 18.32 -0.13 -4.55
N GLU A 128 19.19 0.77 -4.10
CA GLU A 128 19.66 0.82 -2.70
C GLU A 128 18.50 1.02 -1.71
N GLN A 129 17.56 1.92 -2.03
CA GLN A 129 16.41 2.19 -1.19
C GLN A 129 15.47 0.98 -1.10
N ILE A 130 15.12 0.34 -2.22
CA ILE A 130 14.26 -0.86 -2.22
C ILE A 130 14.89 -1.96 -1.37
N ASN A 131 16.19 -2.21 -1.53
CA ASN A 131 16.91 -3.22 -0.75
C ASN A 131 16.90 -2.88 0.75
N THR A 132 17.11 -1.62 1.10
CA THR A 132 17.03 -1.14 2.49
C THR A 132 15.64 -1.37 3.08
N ILE A 133 14.59 -1.06 2.31
CA ILE A 133 13.18 -1.22 2.73
C ILE A 133 12.83 -2.69 2.93
N TRP A 134 13.26 -3.58 2.03
CA TRP A 134 13.01 -5.01 2.15
C TRP A 134 13.61 -5.63 3.42
N GLN A 135 14.78 -5.15 3.84
CA GLN A 135 15.43 -5.63 5.07
C GLN A 135 14.86 -4.99 6.34
N MET A 136 14.04 -3.95 6.21
CA MET A 136 13.57 -3.16 7.32
C MET A 136 12.47 -3.88 8.12
N PRO A 137 12.63 -4.07 9.44
CA PRO A 137 11.54 -4.55 10.28
C PRO A 137 10.51 -3.42 10.50
N ILE A 138 9.25 -3.72 10.20
CA ILE A 138 8.08 -2.92 10.49
C ILE A 138 7.30 -3.60 11.62
N ASN A 139 7.17 -2.92 12.76
CA ASN A 139 6.54 -3.50 13.95
C ASN A 139 7.18 -4.83 14.39
N GLY A 140 8.51 -4.87 14.37
CA GLY A 140 9.30 -6.02 14.82
C GLY A 140 9.38 -7.20 13.84
N ARG A 141 8.87 -7.08 12.61
CA ARG A 141 9.04 -8.11 11.57
C ARG A 141 9.15 -7.53 10.17
N LYS A 142 9.62 -8.32 9.21
CA LYS A 142 9.62 -7.93 7.79
C LYS A 142 8.19 -7.83 7.25
N PRO A 143 7.96 -7.01 6.20
CA PRO A 143 6.70 -7.05 5.47
C PRO A 143 6.46 -8.45 4.89
N ASP A 144 5.20 -8.84 4.76
CA ASP A 144 4.83 -10.15 4.18
C ASP A 144 5.00 -10.11 2.65
N LEU A 145 4.78 -8.94 2.05
CA LEU A 145 4.99 -8.68 0.64
C LEU A 145 5.53 -7.28 0.43
N LEU A 146 6.45 -7.16 -0.53
CA LEU A 146 6.96 -5.92 -1.07
C LEU A 146 6.92 -6.03 -2.59
N THR A 147 6.30 -5.05 -3.25
CA THR A 147 6.31 -4.94 -4.72
C THR A 147 6.33 -3.47 -5.12
N TRP A 148 6.58 -3.19 -6.39
CA TRP A 148 6.68 -1.83 -6.89
C TRP A 148 6.35 -1.74 -8.38
N ASN A 149 6.04 -0.53 -8.83
CA ASN A 149 5.93 -0.17 -10.23
C ASN A 149 6.72 1.12 -10.48
N PHE A 150 7.75 1.02 -11.31
CA PHE A 150 8.71 2.07 -11.64
C PHE A 150 8.85 2.16 -13.16
N PRO A 151 7.95 2.88 -13.85
CA PRO A 151 7.96 2.97 -15.30
C PRO A 151 9.12 3.88 -15.78
N GLU A 152 10.29 3.28 -16.00
CA GLU A 152 11.54 3.97 -16.38
C GLU A 152 11.39 4.95 -17.56
N LYS A 153 10.51 4.63 -18.52
CA LYS A 153 10.22 5.51 -19.67
C LYS A 153 9.78 6.91 -19.22
N LEU A 154 9.03 7.01 -18.14
CA LEU A 154 8.52 8.28 -17.62
C LEU A 154 9.61 9.12 -16.95
N TRP A 155 10.74 8.52 -16.60
CA TRP A 155 11.88 9.23 -16.03
C TRP A 155 12.72 9.91 -17.12
N GLN A 156 12.70 9.36 -18.32
CA GLN A 156 13.48 9.83 -19.47
C GLN A 156 12.80 11.01 -20.18
N GLU A 157 11.49 11.14 -20.04
CA GLU A 157 10.68 12.19 -20.68
C GLU A 157 10.63 13.51 -19.88
N ASP A 158 11.32 13.58 -18.72
CA ASP A 158 11.37 14.74 -17.80
C ASP A 158 9.99 15.31 -17.43
N ASN A 159 9.04 14.42 -17.11
CA ASN A 159 7.68 14.74 -16.67
C ASN A 159 7.65 15.27 -15.20
N ARG A 160 8.46 16.28 -14.91
CA ARG A 160 8.50 16.92 -13.60
C ARG A 160 7.28 17.77 -13.36
N ASP A 161 6.82 17.76 -12.11
CA ASP A 161 5.84 18.70 -11.63
C ASP A 161 6.38 20.14 -11.82
N PRO A 162 5.63 21.02 -12.51
CA PRO A 162 6.12 22.35 -12.88
C PRO A 162 6.35 23.26 -11.68
N ASP A 163 5.65 23.03 -10.57
CA ASP A 163 5.70 23.85 -9.37
C ASP A 163 6.80 23.38 -8.42
N THR A 164 6.89 22.07 -8.19
CA THR A 164 7.82 21.48 -7.21
C THR A 164 9.17 21.07 -7.82
N LYS A 165 9.20 20.89 -9.15
CA LYS A 165 10.30 20.28 -9.93
C LYS A 165 10.59 18.82 -9.56
N ASP A 166 9.67 18.18 -8.85
CA ASP A 166 9.79 16.78 -8.47
C ASP A 166 9.41 15.87 -9.65
N LEU A 167 10.24 14.85 -9.88
CA LEU A 167 9.93 13.76 -10.79
C LEU A 167 9.33 12.61 -9.97
N THR A 168 8.09 12.22 -10.25
CA THR A 168 7.51 11.02 -9.64
C THR A 168 8.04 9.78 -10.35
N LEU A 169 8.72 8.92 -9.59
CA LEU A 169 9.35 7.72 -10.14
C LEU A 169 8.39 6.54 -10.23
N GLY A 170 7.47 6.43 -9.29
CA GLY A 170 6.55 5.31 -9.21
C GLY A 170 6.04 5.09 -7.80
N VAL A 171 5.56 3.87 -7.54
CA VAL A 171 5.03 3.48 -6.22
C VAL A 171 5.62 2.16 -5.77
N LEU A 172 5.89 2.11 -4.47
CA LEU A 172 6.21 0.90 -3.73
C LEU A 172 4.99 0.52 -2.87
N MET A 173 4.61 -0.75 -2.91
CA MET A 173 3.52 -1.31 -2.11
C MET A 173 4.10 -2.30 -1.10
N LEU A 174 3.81 -2.08 0.17
CA LEU A 174 4.05 -3.07 1.23
C LEU A 174 2.72 -3.64 1.71
N ALA A 175 2.67 -4.95 1.93
CA ALA A 175 1.52 -5.59 2.56
C ALA A 175 1.95 -6.38 3.80
N GLN A 176 1.11 -6.31 4.83
CA GLN A 176 1.35 -6.99 6.10
C GLN A 176 0.03 -7.43 6.73
N HIS A 177 -0.13 -8.73 6.97
CA HIS A 177 -1.28 -9.28 7.69
C HIS A 177 -1.31 -8.76 9.12
N THR A 178 -2.46 -8.70 9.76
CA THR A 178 -2.48 -8.52 11.23
C THR A 178 -2.14 -9.85 11.92
N LYS A 179 -1.30 -9.83 12.97
CA LYS A 179 -0.97 -11.05 13.72
C LYS A 179 -2.24 -11.75 14.19
N GLU A 180 -2.27 -13.07 14.12
CA GLU A 180 -3.25 -13.86 14.87
C GLU A 180 -3.00 -13.60 16.35
N THR A 181 -4.03 -13.09 17.04
CA THR A 181 -4.04 -13.12 18.48
C THR A 181 -4.39 -14.56 18.84
N ASP A 182 -3.40 -15.34 19.28
CA ASP A 182 -3.64 -16.63 19.94
C ASP A 182 -4.58 -16.37 21.12
N THR A 183 -5.87 -16.53 20.86
CA THR A 183 -6.89 -16.72 21.88
C THR A 183 -7.49 -18.07 21.56
N GLU A 184 -6.66 -19.10 21.66
CA GLU A 184 -7.10 -20.38 22.17
C GLU A 184 -7.65 -20.10 23.57
N THR A 185 -8.95 -19.80 23.64
CA THR A 185 -9.70 -20.10 24.84
C THR A 185 -10.24 -21.50 24.58
N GLU A 186 -9.58 -22.48 25.18
CA GLU A 186 -10.13 -23.82 25.39
C GLU A 186 -11.60 -23.69 25.82
N ILE A 187 -12.48 -24.41 25.13
CA ILE A 187 -13.84 -24.71 25.60
C ILE A 187 -13.79 -26.14 26.13
#